data_AF-A0A558DA14-F1
#
_entry.id   AF-A0A558DA14-F1
#
_cell.length_a   1.000
_cell.length_b   1.000
_cell.length_c   1.000
_cell.angle_alpha   90.00
_cell.angle_beta   90.00
_cell.angle_gamma   90.00
#
_symmetry.space_group_name_H-M   'P 1'
#
loop_
_entity.id
_entity.type
_entity.pdbx_description
1 polymer ?
#
loop_
_entity_poly.entity_id
_entity_poly.type
_entity_poly.pdbx_seq_one_letter_code
_entity_poly.pdbx_strand_id
1 'polypeptide(L)'
;MLKKALMIAALAAATTSAFAVDAGTVEKSIPLKDGSTVYIFKDGKMGMEDKLGRAVRMKQGEVMEAKDGQKIMMHGDEVVRLDSVLHKDHRN
;
A
#
# COMPACT_ATOMS: atom_id res chain seq x y z
N MET A 1 46.58 1.78 -20.16
CA MET A 1 45.65 0.69 -20.55
C MET A 1 44.50 0.65 -19.58
N LEU A 2 43.29 0.67 -20.13
CA LEU A 2 42.01 0.93 -19.48
C LEU A 2 41.53 -0.32 -18.70
N LYS A 3 41.48 -0.27 -17.37
CA LYS A 3 40.60 -1.16 -16.57
C LYS A 3 40.00 -0.37 -15.42
N LYS A 4 39.07 0.52 -15.78
CA LYS A 4 38.15 1.17 -14.86
C LYS A 4 37.18 0.12 -14.33
N ALA A 5 37.45 -0.45 -13.17
CA ALA A 5 36.43 -1.17 -12.40
C ALA A 5 35.77 -0.17 -11.45
N LEU A 6 34.89 0.66 -12.01
CA LEU A 6 33.93 1.46 -11.22
C LEU A 6 32.94 0.47 -10.59
N MET A 7 33.25 0.01 -9.39
CA MET A 7 32.29 -0.68 -8.53
C MET A 7 31.26 0.34 -8.06
N ILE A 8 30.18 0.49 -8.83
CA ILE A 8 28.98 1.20 -8.39
C ILE A 8 28.24 0.23 -7.47
N ALA A 9 28.53 0.30 -6.17
CA ALA A 9 27.66 -0.29 -5.16
C ALA A 9 26.36 0.54 -5.14
N ALA A 10 25.38 0.10 -5.92
CA ALA A 10 24.03 0.66 -5.86
C ALA A 10 23.43 0.32 -4.50
N LEU A 11 23.60 1.22 -3.54
CA LEU A 11 22.91 1.21 -2.25
C LEU A 11 21.42 1.48 -2.54
N ALA A 12 20.68 0.44 -2.89
CA ALA A 12 19.22 0.51 -2.95
C ALA A 12 18.70 0.61 -1.51
N ALA A 13 18.69 1.81 -0.97
CA ALA A 13 17.97 2.14 0.25
C ALA A 13 16.48 1.91 -0.05
N ALA A 14 15.96 0.73 0.28
CA ALA A 14 14.54 0.51 0.35
C ALA A 14 14.01 1.36 1.52
N THR A 15 13.68 2.62 1.23
CA THR A 15 12.95 3.50 2.15
C THR A 15 11.55 2.91 2.27
N THR A 16 11.37 1.97 3.19
CA THR A 16 10.04 1.56 3.64
C THR A 16 9.53 2.68 4.52
N SER A 17 8.85 3.65 3.91
CA SER A 17 8.03 4.60 4.66
C SER A 17 6.92 3.79 5.33
N ALA A 18 7.14 3.44 6.59
CA ALA A 18 6.12 2.84 7.45
C ALA A 18 5.14 3.95 7.83
N PHE A 19 4.07 4.10 7.07
CA PHE A 19 2.94 4.92 7.48
C PHE A 19 2.26 4.21 8.65
N ALA A 20 2.15 4.90 9.78
CA ALA A 20 1.50 4.37 10.97
C ALA A 20 -0.02 4.32 10.73
N VAL A 21 -0.51 3.18 10.24
CA VAL A 21 -1.94 2.90 10.16
C VAL A 21 -2.42 2.31 11.49
N ASP A 22 -3.66 2.64 11.90
CA ASP A 22 -4.27 2.08 13.10
C ASP A 22 -4.41 0.55 13.00
N ALA A 23 -3.42 -0.16 13.56
CA ALA A 23 -3.34 -1.61 13.62
C ALA A 23 -4.50 -2.25 14.41
N GLY A 24 -5.32 -1.47 15.12
CA GLY A 24 -6.53 -1.96 15.78
C GLY A 24 -7.61 -2.42 14.80
N THR A 25 -7.64 -1.85 13.58
CA THR A 25 -8.71 -2.09 12.59
C THR A 25 -8.22 -2.77 11.31
N VAL A 26 -6.98 -2.50 10.90
CA VAL A 26 -6.34 -3.11 9.72
C VAL A 26 -5.66 -4.42 10.12
N GLU A 27 -5.95 -5.49 9.38
CA GLU A 27 -5.28 -6.78 9.51
C GLU A 27 -4.00 -6.86 8.66
N LYS A 28 -4.03 -6.32 7.44
CA LYS A 28 -2.90 -6.36 6.51
C LYS A 28 -2.83 -5.13 5.63
N SER A 29 -1.63 -4.65 5.38
CA SER A 29 -1.35 -3.63 4.38
C SER A 29 -0.47 -4.22 3.29
N ILE A 30 -0.90 -4.14 2.03
CA ILE A 30 -0.22 -4.75 0.90
C ILE A 30 0.12 -3.67 -0.13
N PRO A 31 1.40 -3.34 -0.32
CA PRO A 31 1.81 -2.39 -1.34
C PRO A 31 1.67 -3.00 -2.74
N LEU A 32 1.10 -2.23 -3.66
CA LEU A 32 0.85 -2.61 -5.04
C LEU A 32 1.95 -2.07 -5.98
N LYS A 33 2.03 -2.63 -7.18
CA LYS A 33 3.06 -2.25 -8.19
C LYS A 33 2.90 -0.82 -8.70
N ASP A 34 1.69 -0.29 -8.74
CA ASP A 34 1.39 1.07 -9.18
C ASP A 34 1.71 2.16 -8.13
N GLY A 35 2.17 1.74 -6.95
CA GLY A 35 2.52 2.60 -5.83
C GLY A 35 1.38 2.85 -4.84
N SER A 36 0.18 2.31 -5.08
CA SER A 36 -0.92 2.30 -4.12
C SER A 36 -0.72 1.23 -3.03
N THR A 37 -1.56 1.25 -2.00
CA THR A 37 -1.59 0.25 -0.94
C THR A 37 -3.02 -0.23 -0.72
N VAL A 38 -3.24 -1.55 -0.74
CA VAL A 38 -4.49 -2.15 -0.29
C VAL A 38 -4.41 -2.49 1.19
N TYR A 39 -5.46 -2.14 1.92
CA TYR A 39 -5.65 -2.44 3.32
C TYR A 39 -6.75 -3.49 3.45
N ILE A 40 -6.41 -4.64 4.03
CA ILE A 40 -7.36 -5.69 4.41
C ILE A 40 -7.72 -5.47 5.87
N PHE A 41 -9.01 -5.32 6.13
CA PHE A 41 -9.55 -5.21 7.48
C PHE A 41 -9.87 -6.60 8.05
N LYS A 42 -10.07 -6.69 9.37
CA LYS A 42 -10.34 -7.96 10.08
C LYS A 42 -11.60 -8.72 9.59
N ASP A 43 -12.51 -8.05 8.89
CA ASP A 43 -13.70 -8.66 8.28
C ASP A 43 -13.44 -9.15 6.84
N GLY A 44 -12.20 -9.08 6.36
CA GLY A 44 -11.78 -9.49 5.01
C GLY A 44 -12.10 -8.49 3.91
N LYS A 45 -12.83 -7.40 4.21
CA LYS A 45 -13.07 -6.34 3.23
C LYS A 45 -11.84 -5.47 3.04
N MET A 46 -11.83 -4.69 1.97
CA MET A 46 -10.64 -3.97 1.53
C MET A 46 -10.90 -2.48 1.34
N GLY A 47 -9.86 -1.67 1.54
CA GLY A 47 -9.82 -0.28 1.06
C GLY A 47 -8.49 -0.03 0.37
N MET A 48 -8.41 0.96 -0.53
CA MET A 48 -7.16 1.35 -1.16
C MET A 48 -6.81 2.80 -0.89
N GLU A 49 -5.53 3.00 -0.61
CA GLU A 49 -4.87 4.29 -0.57
C GLU A 49 -4.05 4.44 -1.85
N ASP A 50 -4.20 5.56 -2.56
CA ASP A 50 -3.34 5.86 -3.69
C ASP A 50 -1.92 6.24 -3.24
N LYS A 51 -0.99 6.34 -4.20
CA LYS A 51 0.40 6.73 -3.95
C LYS A 51 0.58 8.11 -3.30
N LEU A 52 -0.48 8.92 -3.19
CA LEU A 52 -0.48 10.24 -2.56
C LEU A 52 -1.07 10.23 -1.16
N GLY A 53 -1.41 9.06 -0.60
CA GLY A 53 -1.96 8.95 0.75
C GLY A 53 -3.48 9.09 0.83
N ARG A 54 -4.20 9.04 -0.30
CA ARG A 54 -5.66 9.31 -0.33
C ARG A 54 -6.43 8.01 -0.42
N ALA A 55 -7.45 7.85 0.42
CA ALA A 55 -8.42 6.77 0.25
C ALA A 55 -9.18 6.95 -1.08
N VAL A 56 -9.15 5.92 -1.92
CA VAL A 56 -9.77 5.94 -3.26
C VAL A 56 -10.69 4.75 -3.44
N ARG A 57 -11.74 4.96 -4.25
CA ARG A 57 -12.69 3.91 -4.60
C ARG A 57 -12.07 2.88 -5.52
N MET A 58 -12.56 1.66 -5.39
CA MET A 58 -12.14 0.54 -6.21
C MET A 58 -13.33 -0.19 -6.80
N LYS A 59 -13.15 -0.79 -7.98
CA LYS A 59 -14.19 -1.63 -8.56
C LYS A 59 -14.14 -3.01 -7.91
N GLN A 60 -15.29 -3.50 -7.46
CA GLN A 60 -15.45 -4.87 -6.98
C GLN A 60 -14.96 -5.87 -8.07
N GLY A 61 -14.17 -6.86 -7.68
CA GLY A 61 -13.65 -7.89 -8.59
C GLY A 61 -12.47 -7.43 -9.46
N GLU A 62 -12.00 -6.19 -9.32
CA GLU A 62 -10.78 -5.72 -9.96
C GLU A 62 -9.56 -6.50 -9.44
N VAL A 63 -8.67 -6.90 -10.35
CA VAL A 63 -7.45 -7.63 -10.00
C VAL A 63 -6.31 -6.63 -9.86
N MET A 64 -5.69 -6.64 -8.69
CA MET A 64 -4.53 -5.83 -8.32
C MET A 64 -3.30 -6.70 -8.27
N GLU A 65 -2.13 -6.11 -8.54
CA GLU A 65 -0.86 -6.81 -8.46
C GLU A 65 0.01 -6.21 -7.34
N ALA A 66 0.31 -7.04 -6.34
CA ALA A 66 1.21 -6.70 -5.25
C ALA A 66 2.66 -6.58 -5.75
N LYS A 67 3.50 -5.87 -4.99
CA LYS A 67 4.92 -5.69 -5.34
C LYS A 67 5.70 -7.01 -5.48
N ASP A 68 5.27 -8.06 -4.80
CA ASP A 68 5.85 -9.40 -4.89
C ASP A 68 5.30 -10.25 -6.05
N GLY A 69 4.40 -9.69 -6.87
CA GLY A 69 3.79 -10.37 -8.01
C GLY A 69 2.52 -11.16 -7.67
N GLN A 70 2.09 -11.19 -6.40
CA GLN A 70 0.81 -11.80 -6.04
C GLN A 70 -0.35 -11.01 -6.64
N LYS A 71 -1.34 -11.73 -7.18
CA LYS A 71 -2.58 -11.14 -7.68
C LYS A 71 -3.64 -11.19 -6.59
N ILE A 72 -4.30 -10.07 -6.35
CA ILE A 72 -5.32 -9.90 -5.32
C ILE A 72 -6.60 -9.44 -6.00
N MET A 73 -7.73 -10.10 -5.72
CA MET A 73 -9.02 -9.67 -6.23
C MET A 73 -9.68 -8.75 -5.20
N MET A 74 -10.20 -7.61 -5.67
CA MET A 74 -10.85 -6.62 -4.81
C MET A 74 -12.13 -7.18 -4.19
N HIS A 75 -12.23 -7.07 -2.86
CA HIS A 75 -13.39 -7.51 -2.10
C HIS A 75 -13.89 -6.43 -1.12
N GLY A 76 -15.01 -5.79 -1.46
CA GLY A 76 -15.70 -4.76 -0.68
C GLY A 76 -15.01 -3.39 -0.79
N ASP A 77 -15.73 -2.33 -1.18
CA ASP A 77 -15.20 -0.97 -1.35
C ASP A 77 -15.32 -0.13 -0.06
N GLU A 78 -14.39 -0.30 0.88
CA GLU A 78 -14.43 0.34 2.21
C GLU A 78 -13.69 1.69 2.25
N VAL A 79 -13.88 2.52 1.24
CA VAL A 79 -13.18 3.83 1.11
C VAL A 79 -13.41 4.77 2.30
N VAL A 80 -14.64 4.84 2.83
CA VAL A 80 -14.99 5.73 3.96
C VAL A 80 -14.37 5.25 5.26
N ARG A 81 -14.35 3.93 5.46
CA ARG A 81 -13.70 3.31 6.61
C ARG A 81 -12.20 3.56 6.56
N LEU A 82 -11.58 3.35 5.39
CA LEU A 82 -10.16 3.62 5.22
C LEU A 82 -9.83 5.11 5.43
N ASP A 83 -10.62 6.03 4.87
CA ASP A 83 -10.44 7.48 5.08
C ASP A 83 -10.43 7.85 6.57
N SER A 84 -11.30 7.22 7.36
CA SER A 84 -11.36 7.43 8.81
C SER A 84 -10.11 6.89 9.52
N VAL A 85 -9.56 5.77 9.05
CA VAL A 85 -8.32 5.18 9.58
C VAL A 85 -7.12 6.06 9.25
N LEU A 86 -6.99 6.55 8.02
CA LEU A 86 -5.85 7.36 7.58
C LEU A 86 -5.78 8.74 8.25
N HIS A 87 -6.93 9.29 8.65
CA HIS A 87 -7.02 10.65 9.22
C HIS A 87 -7.40 10.67 10.70
N LYS A 88 -7.36 9.52 11.40
CA LYS A 88 -7.80 9.39 12.79
C LYS A 88 -7.12 10.41 13.72
N ASP A 89 -5.82 10.63 13.53
CA ASP A 89 -5.03 11.54 14.38
C ASP A 89 -5.23 13.02 14.05
N HIS A 90 -5.78 13.35 12.88
CA HIS A 90 -6.00 14.74 12.43
C HIS A 90 -7.42 15.24 12.67
N ARG A 91 -8.34 14.38 13.10
CA ARG A 91 -9.76 14.73 13.34
C ARG A 91 -10.12 14.93 14.82
N ASN A 92 -9.12 15.00 15.70
CA ASN A 92 -9.29 15.31 17.12
C ASN A 92 -9.24 16.82 17.40
#